data_AF-A0A0K1W0P2-F1
#
_entry.id   AF-A0A0K1W0P2-F1
#
_cell.length_a   1.000
_cell.length_b   1.000
_cell.length_c   1.000
_cell.angle_alpha   90.00
_cell.angle_beta   90.00
_cell.angle_gamma   90.00
#
_symmetry.space_group_name_H-M   'P 1'
#
loop_
_entity.id
_entity.type
_entity.pdbx_description
1 polymer ?
#
loop_
_entity_poly.entity_id
_entity_poly.type
_entity_poly.pdbx_seq_one_letter_code
_entity_poly.pdbx_strand_id
1 'polypeptide(L)'
;MKKLIGLLATFSIIASSSSIVVSCDKDNSWDVRPDKARLNPDLAKKLLASISGDAAIANMDFGAFFSSDQVTKIVVNMINELISVQYSFDSSNKMISDLGWQQKWEKDDKGGLEESFKNSYESNTRSIAQDNLFLEYTKALSNNENFDFNTQAKYLYDLNIVNETTVELIDGSTVKINPIDKENKYENVVFFKSQNRENKDEKFKVWKYSGEKIKNYDDQDQVSHMPNIIDLTDEYSAESSGTKTEFALDKDGKEKISAKTALYLRFQQYFESKLLEDINENLLTKSFLDANMFKVKQNDSEKGIYLNTASPIFSKTQSWSNNTNEKLKTNVKMVWSVKYDNTKKDLNLETELKSKLKDLIDLATGELKSDKSIKDIIKELNNLNAGPSSKADYTPYKDDKTSYDPYFGQGGFKGFTIYNNGTSIGDSPISGANFETAIKDWNHGPGVVFKSPEKYSFTDKDNGNLEEIVIVLPVYMVELLGGSSNDTKDIYKYKGKGSEDEKTISLGKSSSNNDEFKEIWNRDINKSLHSKDIQELINSENDKSGVKRNSILNQLKYLVSKDSVSTELAKTSLYSLYLDKDLVYYAGLYNEIGKYIKTEDDKDD
;
A
#
# COMPACT_ATOMS: atom_id res chain seq x y z
N MET A 1 11.18 -38.09 19.02
CA MET A 1 12.34 -37.51 18.32
C MET A 1 12.75 -38.19 17.00
N LYS A 2 12.30 -39.41 16.64
CA LYS A 2 12.51 -39.99 15.27
C LYS A 2 11.26 -40.01 14.37
N LYS A 3 10.13 -39.46 14.85
CA LYS A 3 8.88 -39.30 14.08
C LYS A 3 8.51 -37.83 13.80
N LEU A 4 9.42 -36.91 14.13
CA LEU A 4 9.31 -35.47 13.83
C LEU A 4 10.23 -35.05 12.67
N ILE A 5 11.26 -35.85 12.36
CA ILE A 5 12.15 -35.65 11.19
C ILE A 5 11.39 -35.95 9.88
N GLY A 6 10.39 -36.83 9.91
CA GLY A 6 9.62 -37.21 8.72
C GLY A 6 8.55 -36.21 8.27
N LEU A 7 8.27 -35.16 9.06
CA LEU A 7 7.28 -34.12 8.70
C LEU A 7 7.94 -32.77 8.35
N LEU A 8 9.23 -32.59 8.68
CA LEU A 8 10.04 -31.43 8.27
C LEU A 8 11.05 -31.76 7.17
N ALA A 9 11.31 -33.04 6.87
CA ALA A 9 11.93 -33.43 5.59
C ALA A 9 10.95 -33.37 4.40
N THR A 10 9.65 -33.19 4.65
CA THR A 10 8.58 -33.12 3.64
C THR A 10 8.06 -31.70 3.38
N PHE A 11 8.48 -30.70 4.15
CA PHE A 11 8.40 -29.27 3.76
C PHE A 11 9.74 -28.75 3.23
N SER A 12 10.57 -29.66 2.71
CA SER A 12 11.38 -29.32 1.54
C SER A 12 10.38 -29.21 0.39
N ILE A 13 10.21 -28.02 -0.19
CA ILE A 13 9.59 -27.89 -1.52
C ILE A 13 10.52 -28.63 -2.49
N ILE A 14 10.34 -29.95 -2.61
CA ILE A 14 10.84 -30.72 -3.72
C ILE A 14 9.82 -30.43 -4.81
N ALA A 15 10.18 -29.54 -5.72
CA ALA A 15 9.55 -29.50 -7.03
C ALA A 15 9.76 -30.89 -7.64
N SER A 16 8.76 -31.77 -7.59
CA SER A 16 8.78 -32.98 -8.38
C SER A 16 8.46 -32.59 -9.81
N SER A 17 9.49 -32.67 -10.65
CA SER A 17 9.35 -32.67 -12.10
C SER A 17 8.31 -33.71 -12.49
N SER A 18 7.31 -33.28 -13.25
CA SER A 18 6.33 -34.14 -13.91
C SER A 18 7.03 -35.20 -14.76
N SER A 19 6.82 -36.47 -14.45
CA SER A 19 6.94 -37.56 -15.42
C SER A 19 5.93 -38.65 -15.09
N ILE A 20 4.96 -38.75 -15.99
CA ILE A 20 4.00 -39.83 -16.20
C ILE A 20 4.71 -41.19 -16.12
N VAL A 21 4.14 -42.20 -15.43
CA VAL A 21 3.79 -43.56 -15.95
C VAL A 21 3.00 -44.34 -14.87
N VAL A 22 1.90 -44.93 -15.35
CA VAL A 22 0.93 -45.86 -14.76
C VAL A 22 1.54 -47.08 -14.05
N SER A 23 0.98 -47.49 -12.91
CA SER A 23 0.58 -48.89 -12.65
C SER A 23 -0.27 -49.00 -11.40
N CYS A 24 -1.49 -49.50 -11.57
CA CYS A 24 -2.31 -50.07 -10.51
C CYS A 24 -1.50 -51.15 -9.76
N ASP A 25 -1.71 -51.25 -8.45
CA ASP A 25 -2.36 -52.45 -7.93
C ASP A 25 -3.01 -52.17 -6.58
N LYS A 26 -4.22 -52.73 -6.46
CA LYS A 26 -5.07 -52.70 -5.27
C LYS A 26 -4.45 -53.57 -4.18
N ASP A 27 -4.91 -53.29 -2.96
CA ASP A 27 -4.63 -54.01 -1.72
C ASP A 27 -3.33 -53.57 -1.01
N ASN A 28 -3.47 -52.66 -0.03
CA ASN A 28 -3.35 -53.06 1.38
C ASN A 28 -3.61 -51.89 2.37
N SER A 29 -4.74 -51.99 3.06
CA SER A 29 -4.94 -51.70 4.50
C SER A 29 -4.57 -50.33 5.11
N TRP A 30 -4.63 -49.20 4.38
CA TRP A 30 -4.38 -47.86 4.96
C TRP A 30 -5.65 -47.00 5.08
N ASP A 31 -6.80 -47.60 4.78
CA ASP A 31 -8.08 -46.91 4.60
C ASP A 31 -8.92 -46.79 5.90
N VAL A 32 -8.27 -46.46 7.02
CA VAL A 32 -8.97 -46.08 8.25
C VAL A 32 -8.84 -44.58 8.43
N ARG A 33 -9.81 -43.85 7.86
CA ARG A 33 -10.04 -42.43 8.17
C ARG A 33 -10.18 -42.27 9.70
N PRO A 34 -9.35 -41.46 10.37
CA PRO A 34 -9.50 -41.22 11.80
C PRO A 34 -10.69 -40.29 12.06
N ASP A 35 -11.72 -40.78 12.73
CA ASP A 35 -13.02 -40.10 12.95
C ASP A 35 -13.03 -38.94 13.97
N LYS A 36 -11.88 -38.34 14.28
CA LYS A 36 -11.70 -37.00 14.91
C LYS A 36 -10.25 -36.80 15.28
N ALA A 37 -9.51 -36.04 14.48
CA ALA A 37 -8.27 -35.41 14.91
C ALA A 37 -8.50 -33.89 14.98
N ARG A 38 -8.25 -33.30 16.15
CA ARG A 38 -8.14 -31.84 16.31
C ARG A 38 -6.66 -31.49 16.19
N LEU A 39 -6.30 -30.35 15.59
CA LEU A 39 -4.94 -29.82 15.70
C LEU A 39 -4.65 -29.77 17.20
N ASN A 40 -3.63 -30.49 17.63
CA ASN A 40 -3.16 -30.34 18.99
C ASN A 40 -2.58 -28.91 19.09
N PRO A 41 -3.07 -28.04 20.00
CA PRO A 41 -2.53 -26.71 20.18
C PRO A 41 -1.01 -26.70 20.39
N ASP A 42 -0.45 -27.75 21.00
CA ASP A 42 1.00 -27.88 21.16
C ASP A 42 1.74 -28.20 19.84
N LEU A 43 1.06 -28.77 18.85
CA LEU A 43 1.61 -28.97 17.52
C LEU A 43 1.60 -27.64 16.74
N ALA A 44 0.56 -26.82 16.88
CA ALA A 44 0.53 -25.48 16.33
C ALA A 44 1.66 -24.63 16.95
N LYS A 45 1.81 -24.61 18.28
CA LYS A 45 2.91 -23.91 18.98
C LYS A 45 4.30 -24.34 18.52
N LYS A 46 4.48 -25.64 18.26
CA LYS A 46 5.74 -26.19 17.73
C LYS A 46 5.97 -25.82 16.26
N LEU A 47 4.90 -25.70 15.47
CA LEU A 47 4.94 -25.20 14.10
C LEU A 47 5.37 -23.72 14.11
N LEU A 48 4.71 -22.90 14.94
CA LEU A 48 5.00 -21.48 15.15
C LEU A 48 6.45 -21.24 15.58
N ALA A 49 6.90 -21.94 16.63
CA ALA A 49 8.27 -21.85 17.15
C ALA A 49 9.33 -22.36 16.15
N SER A 50 8.96 -23.31 15.29
CA SER A 50 9.86 -23.84 14.24
C SER A 50 9.92 -22.93 13.01
N ILE A 51 8.87 -22.17 12.73
CA ILE A 51 8.78 -21.20 11.63
C ILE A 51 9.45 -19.88 12.03
N SER A 52 9.24 -19.42 13.27
CA SER A 52 9.81 -18.17 13.79
C SER A 52 11.27 -18.28 14.19
N GLY A 53 11.80 -19.51 14.32
CA GLY A 53 13.15 -19.77 14.82
C GLY A 53 13.33 -19.56 16.33
N ASP A 54 12.26 -19.21 17.06
CA ASP A 54 12.29 -18.95 18.51
C ASP A 54 11.59 -20.06 19.32
N ALA A 55 12.40 -20.84 20.05
CA ALA A 55 11.96 -21.95 20.88
C ALA A 55 11.15 -21.53 22.12
N ALA A 56 11.18 -20.25 22.52
CA ALA A 56 10.45 -19.74 23.67
C ALA A 56 8.92 -19.76 23.46
N ILE A 57 8.46 -19.65 22.20
CA ILE A 57 7.04 -19.63 21.81
C ILE A 57 6.35 -20.99 22.03
N ALA A 58 7.12 -22.09 21.99
CA ALA A 58 6.60 -23.45 22.18
C ALA A 58 6.07 -23.72 23.61
N ASN A 59 6.49 -22.91 24.59
CA ASN A 59 6.21 -23.13 26.01
C ASN A 59 5.08 -22.26 26.58
N MET A 60 4.44 -21.41 25.78
CA MET A 60 3.34 -20.55 26.25
C MET A 60 2.00 -21.31 26.28
N ASP A 61 1.20 -21.10 27.33
CA ASP A 61 -0.13 -21.70 27.46
C ASP A 61 -1.21 -20.84 26.78
N PHE A 62 -1.42 -21.06 25.48
CA PHE A 62 -2.41 -20.35 24.67
C PHE A 62 -3.88 -20.70 25.02
N GLY A 63 -4.14 -21.81 25.72
CA GLY A 63 -5.50 -22.33 25.96
C GLY A 63 -6.30 -21.58 27.02
N ALA A 64 -5.64 -20.73 27.82
CA ALA A 64 -6.29 -19.85 28.80
C ALA A 64 -6.62 -18.45 28.24
N PHE A 65 -6.09 -18.08 27.06
CA PHE A 65 -6.13 -16.72 26.53
C PHE A 65 -6.81 -16.58 25.17
N PHE A 66 -6.90 -17.65 24.38
CA PHE A 66 -7.43 -17.58 23.01
C PHE A 66 -8.51 -18.63 22.76
N SER A 67 -9.58 -18.22 22.08
CA SER A 67 -10.60 -19.11 21.52
C SER A 67 -10.07 -19.93 20.34
N SER A 68 -10.75 -21.04 20.01
CA SER A 68 -10.44 -21.86 18.82
C SER A 68 -10.41 -21.04 17.52
N ASP A 69 -11.25 -20.02 17.43
CA ASP A 69 -11.41 -19.20 16.23
C ASP A 69 -10.25 -18.22 16.10
N GLN A 70 -9.79 -17.65 17.21
CA GLN A 70 -8.57 -16.83 17.25
C GLN A 70 -7.33 -17.66 16.88
N VAL A 71 -7.21 -18.88 17.41
CA VAL A 71 -6.11 -19.78 17.02
C VAL A 71 -6.18 -20.12 15.53
N THR A 72 -7.37 -20.40 15.00
CA THR A 72 -7.55 -20.68 13.57
C THR A 72 -7.13 -19.48 12.71
N LYS A 73 -7.60 -18.28 13.06
CA LYS A 73 -7.26 -17.04 12.34
C LYS A 73 -5.74 -16.79 12.32
N ILE A 74 -5.10 -16.89 13.49
CA ILE A 74 -3.64 -16.72 13.61
C ILE A 74 -2.90 -17.72 12.72
N VAL A 75 -3.27 -19.00 12.78
CA VAL A 75 -2.60 -20.04 11.97
C VAL A 75 -2.84 -19.85 10.48
N VAL A 76 -4.06 -19.48 10.05
CA VAL A 76 -4.36 -19.16 8.64
C VAL A 76 -3.50 -17.98 8.16
N ASN A 77 -3.42 -16.90 8.95
CA ASN A 77 -2.62 -15.73 8.60
C ASN A 77 -1.14 -16.08 8.43
N MET A 78 -0.61 -16.97 9.27
CA MET A 78 0.77 -17.42 9.14
C MET A 78 1.01 -18.34 7.95
N ILE A 79 0.07 -19.25 7.64
CA ILE A 79 0.14 -20.05 6.40
C ILE A 79 0.12 -19.11 5.18
N ASN A 80 -0.78 -18.11 5.18
CA ASN A 80 -0.86 -17.11 4.12
C ASN A 80 0.46 -16.38 3.95
N GLU A 81 1.03 -15.86 5.04
CA GLU A 81 2.30 -15.13 5.01
C GLU A 81 3.43 -16.00 4.42
N LEU A 82 3.59 -17.23 4.90
CA LEU A 82 4.64 -18.15 4.42
C LEU A 82 4.49 -18.49 2.94
N ILE A 83 3.28 -18.85 2.52
CA ILE A 83 3.01 -19.14 1.11
C ILE A 83 3.24 -17.90 0.26
N SER A 84 2.84 -16.72 0.73
CA SER A 84 3.01 -15.46 -0.01
C SER A 84 4.48 -15.13 -0.25
N VAL A 85 5.32 -15.25 0.79
CA VAL A 85 6.75 -14.98 0.72
C VAL A 85 7.42 -16.01 -0.20
N GLN A 86 7.09 -17.29 -0.03
CA GLN A 86 7.63 -18.38 -0.85
C GLN A 86 7.22 -18.26 -2.32
N TYR A 87 5.95 -17.96 -2.60
CA TYR A 87 5.47 -17.75 -3.96
C TYR A 87 6.09 -16.52 -4.62
N SER A 88 6.30 -15.44 -3.86
CA SER A 88 7.02 -14.26 -4.35
C SER A 88 8.48 -14.60 -4.71
N PHE A 89 9.13 -15.45 -3.92
CA PHE A 89 10.49 -15.93 -4.19
C PHE A 89 10.53 -16.77 -5.48
N ASP A 90 9.64 -17.76 -5.59
CA ASP A 90 9.59 -18.69 -6.72
C ASP A 90 9.22 -17.96 -8.03
N SER A 91 8.26 -17.04 -7.98
CA SER A 91 7.84 -16.24 -9.13
C SER A 91 8.91 -15.22 -9.57
N SER A 92 9.61 -14.59 -8.63
CA SER A 92 10.75 -13.71 -8.94
C SER A 92 11.88 -14.49 -9.61
N ASN A 93 12.25 -15.65 -9.08
CA ASN A 93 13.25 -16.53 -9.67
C ASN A 93 12.84 -17.08 -11.04
N LYS A 94 11.54 -17.35 -11.22
CA LYS A 94 10.98 -17.69 -12.52
C LYS A 94 11.14 -16.53 -13.50
N MET A 95 10.80 -15.31 -13.11
CA MET A 95 10.95 -14.12 -13.95
C MET A 95 12.42 -13.87 -14.34
N ILE A 96 13.36 -13.96 -13.39
CA ILE A 96 14.81 -13.88 -13.61
C ILE A 96 15.25 -14.91 -14.65
N SER A 97 14.84 -16.18 -14.47
CA SER A 97 15.16 -17.27 -15.39
C SER A 97 14.55 -17.07 -16.77
N ASP A 98 13.28 -16.65 -16.80
CA ASP A 98 12.53 -16.39 -18.01
C ASP A 98 13.17 -15.24 -18.78
N LEU A 99 13.77 -14.23 -18.12
CA LEU A 99 14.53 -13.15 -18.76
C LEU A 99 15.95 -13.54 -19.17
N GLY A 100 16.48 -14.65 -18.67
CA GLY A 100 17.85 -15.10 -18.94
C GLY A 100 18.92 -14.45 -18.05
N TRP A 101 18.50 -13.79 -16.97
CA TRP A 101 19.41 -13.26 -15.95
C TRP A 101 20.03 -14.40 -15.14
N GLN A 102 21.29 -14.20 -14.75
CA GLN A 102 22.10 -15.26 -14.13
C GLN A 102 22.00 -15.26 -12.60
N GLN A 103 21.84 -14.08 -11.97
CA GLN A 103 21.78 -13.96 -10.52
C GLN A 103 20.37 -14.25 -10.02
N LYS A 104 20.21 -15.41 -9.38
CA LYS A 104 18.94 -15.84 -8.78
C LYS A 104 18.95 -15.61 -7.28
N TRP A 105 17.76 -15.46 -6.72
CA TRP A 105 17.61 -15.54 -5.28
C TRP A 105 17.88 -16.97 -4.81
N GLU A 106 18.60 -17.11 -3.70
CA GLU A 106 19.08 -18.37 -3.17
C GLU A 106 18.41 -18.72 -1.84
N LYS A 107 18.55 -19.98 -1.47
CA LYS A 107 18.21 -20.46 -0.12
C LYS A 107 19.51 -20.55 0.68
N ASP A 108 19.43 -20.26 1.96
CA ASP A 108 20.53 -20.49 2.89
C ASP A 108 20.83 -21.99 3.08
N ASP A 109 21.92 -22.30 3.79
CA ASP A 109 22.36 -23.67 4.06
C ASP A 109 21.33 -24.52 4.83
N LYS A 110 20.33 -23.89 5.46
CA LYS A 110 19.25 -24.53 6.21
C LYS A 110 17.96 -24.62 5.39
N GLY A 111 17.97 -24.20 4.13
CA GLY A 111 16.82 -24.18 3.24
C GLY A 111 15.87 -22.99 3.45
N GLY A 112 16.24 -22.03 4.30
CA GLY A 112 15.52 -20.76 4.48
C GLY A 112 15.75 -19.83 3.30
N LEU A 113 14.81 -18.93 3.03
CA LEU A 113 14.99 -17.92 1.98
C LEU A 113 16.05 -16.90 2.42
N GLU A 114 16.90 -16.45 1.49
CA GLU A 114 17.93 -15.46 1.81
C GLU A 114 17.35 -14.17 2.40
N GLU A 115 18.09 -13.58 3.34
CA GLU A 115 17.62 -12.46 4.16
C GLU A 115 17.39 -11.18 3.35
N SER A 116 18.20 -10.94 2.33
CA SER A 116 18.06 -9.81 1.40
C SER A 116 16.71 -9.86 0.64
N PHE A 117 16.26 -11.07 0.24
CA PHE A 117 14.96 -11.25 -0.39
C PHE A 117 13.81 -10.95 0.57
N LYS A 118 13.86 -11.52 1.79
CA LYS A 118 12.84 -11.29 2.83
C LYS A 118 12.71 -9.81 3.15
N ASN A 119 13.83 -9.11 3.36
CA ASN A 119 13.85 -7.67 3.59
C ASN A 119 13.21 -6.87 2.45
N SER A 120 13.46 -7.26 1.19
CA SER A 120 12.82 -6.63 0.03
C SER A 120 11.31 -6.88 -0.01
N TYR A 121 10.88 -8.12 0.22
CA TYR A 121 9.47 -8.50 0.29
C TYR A 121 8.72 -7.76 1.42
N GLU A 122 9.33 -7.71 2.60
CA GLU A 122 8.81 -7.00 3.75
C GLU A 122 8.72 -5.51 3.48
N SER A 123 9.76 -4.88 2.93
CA SER A 123 9.73 -3.45 2.56
C SER A 123 8.55 -3.11 1.64
N ASN A 124 8.32 -3.94 0.61
CA ASN A 124 7.18 -3.78 -0.29
C ASN A 124 5.83 -3.88 0.43
N THR A 125 5.70 -4.79 1.40
CA THR A 125 4.48 -4.95 2.20
C THR A 125 4.31 -3.82 3.21
N ARG A 126 5.41 -3.41 3.86
CA ARG A 126 5.47 -2.33 4.86
C ARG A 126 5.00 -0.99 4.27
N SER A 127 5.23 -0.73 2.98
CA SER A 127 4.78 0.51 2.33
C SER A 127 3.28 0.79 2.50
N ILE A 128 2.42 -0.25 2.45
CA ILE A 128 0.97 -0.14 2.64
C ILE A 128 0.64 0.24 4.10
N ALA A 129 1.27 -0.44 5.06
CA ALA A 129 1.07 -0.14 6.48
C ALA A 129 1.57 1.26 6.83
N GLN A 130 2.65 1.74 6.19
CA GLN A 130 3.18 3.08 6.39
C GLN A 130 2.21 4.14 5.86
N ASP A 131 1.61 3.91 4.68
CA ASP A 131 0.56 4.78 4.13
C ASP A 131 -0.66 4.82 5.08
N ASN A 132 -1.10 3.68 5.62
CA ASN A 132 -2.20 3.61 6.59
C ASN A 132 -1.87 4.34 7.90
N LEU A 133 -0.67 4.16 8.45
CA LEU A 133 -0.23 4.86 9.66
C LEU A 133 -0.18 6.37 9.44
N PHE A 134 0.31 6.82 8.29
CA PHE A 134 0.33 8.23 7.92
C PHE A 134 -1.09 8.83 7.89
N LEU A 135 -2.05 8.09 7.33
CA LEU A 135 -3.46 8.50 7.30
C LEU A 135 -4.07 8.59 8.70
N GLU A 136 -3.86 7.58 9.55
CA GLU A 136 -4.36 7.57 10.93
C GLU A 136 -3.75 8.71 11.77
N TYR A 137 -2.44 8.92 11.65
CA TYR A 137 -1.72 9.93 12.40
C TYR A 137 -2.11 11.35 12.00
N THR A 138 -2.15 11.64 10.70
CA THR A 138 -2.52 12.98 10.20
C THR A 138 -3.99 13.30 10.46
N LYS A 139 -4.86 12.29 10.47
CA LYS A 139 -6.25 12.44 10.91
C LYS A 139 -6.32 12.83 12.38
N ALA A 140 -5.62 12.10 13.26
CA ALA A 140 -5.60 12.41 14.68
C ALA A 140 -5.05 13.82 14.97
N LEU A 141 -3.95 14.20 14.31
CA LEU A 141 -3.40 15.56 14.42
C LEU A 141 -4.38 16.64 13.95
N SER A 142 -5.10 16.41 12.84
CA SER A 142 -6.12 17.35 12.34
C SER A 142 -7.26 17.56 13.33
N ASN A 143 -7.52 16.54 14.17
CA ASN A 143 -8.54 16.54 15.22
C ASN A 143 -8.02 17.09 16.55
N ASN A 144 -6.76 17.55 16.62
CA ASN A 144 -6.06 17.88 17.87
C ASN A 144 -6.02 16.71 18.88
N GLU A 145 -6.08 15.47 18.38
CA GLU A 145 -5.92 14.27 19.20
C GLU A 145 -4.44 13.93 19.36
N ASN A 146 -4.03 13.57 20.58
CA ASN A 146 -2.67 13.12 20.84
C ASN A 146 -2.55 11.62 20.53
N PHE A 147 -2.21 11.29 19.29
CA PHE A 147 -2.07 9.91 18.83
C PHE A 147 -0.97 9.15 19.58
N ASP A 148 0.17 9.80 19.87
CA ASP A 148 1.27 9.24 20.66
C ASP A 148 0.78 8.78 22.05
N PHE A 149 0.13 9.69 22.79
CA PHE A 149 -0.44 9.37 24.11
C PHE A 149 -1.52 8.30 24.02
N ASN A 150 -2.43 8.38 23.05
CA ASN A 150 -3.48 7.36 22.89
C ASN A 150 -2.87 5.99 22.59
N THR A 151 -1.82 5.92 21.77
CA THR A 151 -1.16 4.66 21.45
C THR A 151 -0.54 4.01 22.69
N GLN A 152 0.14 4.80 23.51
CA GLN A 152 0.75 4.27 24.73
C GLN A 152 -0.26 4.02 25.85
N ALA A 153 -1.17 4.97 26.12
CA ALA A 153 -2.05 4.91 27.29
C ALA A 153 -3.30 4.06 27.06
N LYS A 154 -3.85 4.04 25.85
CA LYS A 154 -5.08 3.29 25.52
C LYS A 154 -4.77 1.92 24.93
N TYR A 155 -3.81 1.83 24.01
CA TYR A 155 -3.48 0.57 23.34
C TYR A 155 -2.31 -0.18 23.99
N LEU A 156 -1.61 0.44 24.96
CA LEU A 156 -0.49 -0.16 25.69
C LEU A 156 0.68 -0.59 24.79
N TYR A 157 0.82 0.07 23.63
CA TYR A 157 1.97 -0.12 22.75
C TYR A 157 3.09 0.85 23.13
N ASP A 158 4.30 0.33 23.19
CA ASP A 158 5.52 1.12 23.34
C ASP A 158 5.70 2.04 22.13
N LEU A 159 6.26 3.22 22.43
CA LEU A 159 6.68 4.19 21.43
C LEU A 159 8.19 4.02 21.18
N ASN A 160 8.62 4.40 19.98
CA ASN A 160 9.98 4.24 19.45
C ASN A 160 10.32 2.79 19.10
N ILE A 161 11.61 2.56 18.81
CA ILE A 161 12.10 1.32 18.22
C ILE A 161 12.23 0.25 19.31
N VAL A 162 11.45 -0.81 19.16
CA VAL A 162 11.34 -1.95 20.08
C VAL A 162 11.97 -3.23 19.55
N ASN A 163 12.13 -3.33 18.22
CA ASN A 163 12.70 -4.48 17.53
C ASN A 163 13.79 -4.03 16.55
N GLU A 164 14.80 -4.88 16.36
CA GLU A 164 15.83 -4.69 15.35
C GLU A 164 15.18 -4.57 13.96
N THR A 165 15.54 -3.56 13.18
CA THR A 165 14.96 -3.33 11.86
C THR A 165 15.95 -2.66 10.92
N THR A 166 15.77 -2.85 9.61
CA THR A 166 16.54 -2.15 8.58
C THR A 166 15.62 -1.16 7.87
N VAL A 167 16.09 0.07 7.68
CA VAL A 167 15.34 1.11 6.96
C VAL A 167 16.17 1.75 5.86
N GLU A 168 15.49 2.23 4.83
CA GLU A 168 16.07 3.02 3.75
C GLU A 168 16.14 4.51 4.16
N LEU A 169 17.30 5.12 3.96
CA LEU A 169 17.54 6.55 4.11
C LEU A 169 17.09 7.30 2.85
N ILE A 170 16.95 8.64 2.94
CA ILE A 170 16.54 9.48 1.80
C ILE A 170 17.50 9.37 0.60
N ASP A 171 18.77 9.03 0.84
CA ASP A 171 19.76 8.84 -0.23
C ASP A 171 19.71 7.44 -0.89
N GLY A 172 18.81 6.57 -0.45
CA GLY A 172 18.63 5.20 -0.93
C GLY A 172 19.55 4.16 -0.28
N SER A 173 20.45 4.57 0.61
CA SER A 173 21.24 3.62 1.42
C SER A 173 20.39 3.02 2.55
N THR A 174 20.81 1.89 3.10
CA THR A 174 20.09 1.23 4.20
C THR A 174 20.89 1.27 5.49
N VAL A 175 20.23 1.50 6.61
CA VAL A 175 20.82 1.43 7.96
C VAL A 175 20.08 0.42 8.82
N LYS A 176 20.85 -0.33 9.60
CA LYS A 176 20.35 -1.28 10.59
C LYS A 176 20.22 -0.59 11.94
N ILE A 177 19.04 -0.65 12.53
CA ILE A 177 18.69 0.01 13.78
C ILE A 177 18.37 -1.04 14.83
N ASN A 178 18.92 -0.85 16.03
CA ASN A 178 18.73 -1.76 17.15
C ASN A 178 17.62 -1.25 18.08
N PRO A 179 17.02 -2.10 18.92
CA PRO A 179 16.09 -1.64 19.95
C PRO A 179 16.78 -0.76 21.00
N ILE A 180 16.00 0.04 21.73
CA ILE A 180 16.51 0.84 22.86
C ILE A 180 17.05 -0.11 23.95
N ASP A 181 18.38 -0.27 24.04
CA ASP A 181 19.06 -0.97 25.13
C ASP A 181 19.63 0.01 26.17
N LYS A 182 19.88 -0.49 27.38
CA LYS A 182 20.36 0.24 28.55
C LYS A 182 21.71 0.94 28.35
N GLU A 183 22.51 0.54 27.36
CA GLU A 183 23.90 1.00 27.19
C GLU A 183 24.08 2.16 26.19
N ASN A 184 23.20 2.31 25.18
CA ASN A 184 23.34 3.36 24.16
C ASN A 184 22.39 4.53 24.41
N LYS A 185 22.94 5.69 24.76
CA LYS A 185 22.18 6.88 25.23
C LYS A 185 21.44 7.67 24.15
N TYR A 186 21.74 7.48 22.85
CA TYR A 186 21.24 8.37 21.79
C TYR A 186 20.84 7.68 20.49
N GLU A 187 21.04 6.37 20.40
CA GLU A 187 20.64 5.59 19.23
C GLU A 187 19.18 5.17 19.45
N ASN A 188 18.37 5.16 18.39
CA ASN A 188 17.04 4.52 18.36
C ASN A 188 15.84 5.38 18.81
N VAL A 189 15.93 6.72 18.72
CA VAL A 189 14.77 7.63 18.75
C VAL A 189 14.72 8.49 17.49
N VAL A 190 13.53 8.91 17.10
CA VAL A 190 13.35 9.76 15.92
C VAL A 190 13.58 11.22 16.30
N PHE A 191 14.42 11.90 15.53
CA PHE A 191 14.62 13.33 15.61
C PHE A 191 13.96 14.03 14.42
N PHE A 192 13.56 15.28 14.63
CA PHE A 192 13.12 16.13 13.53
C PHE A 192 13.59 17.57 13.71
N LYS A 193 13.78 18.25 12.58
CA LYS A 193 14.16 19.65 12.49
C LYS A 193 13.09 20.42 11.73
N SER A 194 12.15 21.03 12.46
CA SER A 194 11.11 21.88 11.87
C SER A 194 11.71 23.19 11.37
N GLN A 195 11.45 23.53 10.12
CA GLN A 195 11.93 24.78 9.50
C GLN A 195 10.82 25.83 9.34
N ASN A 196 9.58 25.45 9.66
CA ASN A 196 8.37 26.25 9.48
C ASN A 196 7.87 26.94 10.76
N ARG A 197 8.69 26.98 11.82
CA ARG A 197 8.38 27.73 13.06
C ARG A 197 9.04 29.11 13.04
N GLU A 198 8.39 30.10 13.66
CA GLU A 198 8.89 31.49 13.78
C GLU A 198 10.31 31.58 14.37
N ASN A 199 10.73 30.55 15.12
CA ASN A 199 12.12 30.24 15.36
C ASN A 199 12.55 29.12 14.42
N LYS A 200 13.38 29.45 13.41
CA LYS A 200 14.11 28.45 12.63
C LYS A 200 14.95 27.64 13.60
N ASP A 201 14.46 26.48 14.02
CA ASP A 201 15.20 25.62 14.93
C ASP A 201 16.42 25.10 14.17
N GLU A 202 17.61 25.58 14.57
CA GLU A 202 18.86 25.18 13.91
C GLU A 202 19.26 23.74 14.25
N LYS A 203 18.60 23.11 15.22
CA LYS A 203 18.97 21.79 15.76
C LYS A 203 17.84 20.77 15.66
N PHE A 204 18.22 19.52 15.42
CA PHE A 204 17.34 18.37 15.51
C PHE A 204 16.84 18.19 16.95
N LYS A 205 15.54 17.94 17.08
CA LYS A 205 14.84 17.76 18.36
C LYS A 205 14.22 16.37 18.39
N VAL A 206 14.27 15.74 19.56
CA VAL A 206 13.65 14.42 19.74
C VAL A 206 12.14 14.54 19.63
N TRP A 207 11.52 13.68 18.81
CA TRP A 207 10.07 13.55 18.77
C TRP A 207 9.58 12.92 20.07
N LYS A 208 8.81 13.67 20.85
CA LYS A 208 8.04 13.13 21.97
C LYS A 208 6.89 13.98 22.43
N TYR A 209 5.93 13.32 23.09
CA TYR A 209 4.79 13.99 23.69
C TYR A 209 5.05 14.38 25.16
N SER A 210 4.22 15.28 25.70
CA SER A 210 4.35 15.75 27.08
C SER A 210 4.07 14.63 28.09
N GLY A 211 5.05 14.33 28.95
CA GLY A 211 4.95 13.27 29.97
C GLY A 211 5.63 11.96 29.58
N GLU A 212 6.08 11.83 28.33
CA GLU A 212 6.94 10.72 27.93
C GLU A 212 8.32 10.84 28.56
N LYS A 213 8.79 9.76 29.18
CA LYS A 213 10.18 9.64 29.66
C LYS A 213 10.96 8.73 28.74
N ILE A 214 11.83 9.31 27.94
CA ILE A 214 12.80 8.54 27.16
C ILE A 214 13.94 8.14 28.11
N LYS A 215 14.13 6.83 28.27
CA LYS A 215 15.22 6.29 29.10
C LYS A 215 16.55 6.84 28.61
N ASN A 216 17.50 7.08 29.52
CA ASN A 216 18.87 7.51 29.21
C ASN A 216 19.05 8.92 28.62
N TYR A 217 17.98 9.71 28.51
CA TYR A 217 18.02 11.13 28.10
C TYR A 217 18.12 12.08 29.29
N ASP A 218 18.99 13.09 29.18
CA ASP A 218 19.20 14.13 30.21
C ASP A 218 17.94 15.00 30.37
N ASP A 219 17.67 15.50 31.58
CA ASP A 219 16.46 16.27 31.90
C ASP A 219 16.28 17.53 31.02
N GLN A 220 17.37 18.13 30.54
CA GLN A 220 17.32 19.28 29.62
C GLN A 220 16.86 18.90 28.22
N ASP A 221 17.11 17.66 27.82
CA ASP A 221 16.63 17.08 26.56
C ASP A 221 15.26 16.40 26.77
N GLN A 222 14.65 16.50 27.96
CA GLN A 222 13.31 15.98 28.26
C GLN A 222 12.14 16.86 27.74
N VAL A 223 12.42 17.89 26.95
CA VAL A 223 11.41 18.83 26.42
C VAL A 223 10.58 18.20 25.29
N SER A 224 9.25 18.24 25.43
CA SER A 224 8.33 17.71 24.41
C SER A 224 8.40 18.51 23.11
N HIS A 225 8.57 17.79 22.01
CA HIS A 225 8.50 18.32 20.66
C HIS A 225 7.71 17.33 19.81
N MET A 226 6.52 17.76 19.40
CA MET A 226 5.65 17.00 18.51
C MET A 226 5.70 17.60 17.10
N PRO A 227 5.75 16.77 16.04
CA PRO A 227 5.55 17.24 14.68
C PRO A 227 4.10 17.71 14.51
N ASN A 228 3.90 18.78 13.74
CA ASN A 228 2.59 19.19 13.25
C ASN A 228 2.34 18.62 11.84
N ILE A 229 1.17 18.92 11.27
CA ILE A 229 0.81 18.47 9.92
C ILE A 229 1.81 18.94 8.85
N ILE A 230 2.26 20.20 8.95
CA ILE A 230 3.18 20.79 7.99
C ILE A 230 4.53 20.05 8.05
N ASP A 231 5.02 19.78 9.26
CA ASP A 231 6.27 19.03 9.50
C ASP A 231 6.26 17.66 8.77
N LEU A 232 5.10 17.00 8.67
CA LEU A 232 4.93 15.72 7.99
C LEU A 232 4.65 15.82 6.48
N THR A 233 4.14 16.96 6.00
CA THR A 233 3.66 17.12 4.62
C THR A 233 4.59 17.95 3.73
N ASP A 234 5.52 18.69 4.33
CA ASP A 234 6.51 19.52 3.63
C ASP A 234 7.35 18.73 2.61
N GLU A 235 7.63 17.45 2.89
CA GLU A 235 8.38 16.59 1.98
C GLU A 235 7.69 16.44 0.61
N TYR A 236 6.35 16.59 0.55
CA TYR A 236 5.53 16.49 -0.66
C TYR A 236 5.28 17.84 -1.37
N SER A 237 5.71 18.95 -0.77
CA SER A 237 5.58 20.28 -1.37
C SER A 237 6.57 20.47 -2.54
N ALA A 238 6.09 21.14 -3.60
CA ALA A 238 6.89 21.49 -4.78
C ALA A 238 7.67 22.80 -4.60
N GLU A 239 7.40 23.56 -3.53
CA GLU A 239 8.05 24.84 -3.27
C GLU A 239 9.51 24.61 -2.85
N SER A 240 10.42 25.10 -3.68
CA SER A 240 11.87 24.89 -3.63
C SER A 240 12.62 25.98 -2.85
N SER A 241 11.92 26.90 -2.18
CA SER A 241 12.54 28.08 -1.55
C SER A 241 12.67 28.03 -0.02
N GLY A 242 12.23 26.95 0.63
CA GLY A 242 12.41 26.72 2.07
C GLY A 242 13.24 25.47 2.35
N THR A 243 14.08 25.50 3.38
CA THR A 243 14.61 24.28 3.99
C THR A 243 13.40 23.45 4.47
N LYS A 244 13.21 22.24 3.92
CA LYS A 244 12.09 21.36 4.30
C LYS A 244 12.30 20.83 5.73
N THR A 245 11.22 20.39 6.36
CA THR A 245 11.35 19.61 7.61
C THR A 245 12.15 18.34 7.33
N GLU A 246 13.12 18.05 8.19
CA GLU A 246 13.98 16.87 8.07
C GLU A 246 13.76 15.94 9.26
N PHE A 247 13.57 14.65 9.01
CA PHE A 247 13.56 13.60 10.03
C PHE A 247 14.88 12.82 9.97
N ALA A 248 15.40 12.42 11.13
CA ALA A 248 16.66 11.71 11.23
C ALA A 248 16.69 10.71 12.39
N LEU A 249 17.61 9.76 12.30
CA LEU A 249 17.90 8.76 13.35
C LEU A 249 19.00 9.21 14.31
N ASP A 250 19.68 10.30 13.97
CA ASP A 250 20.75 10.89 14.75
C ASP A 250 20.55 12.39 14.97
N LYS A 251 21.15 12.90 16.04
CA LYS A 251 21.07 14.33 16.42
C LYS A 251 21.76 15.28 15.44
N ASP A 252 22.68 14.79 14.60
CA ASP A 252 23.43 15.60 13.65
C ASP A 252 22.74 15.65 12.27
N GLY A 253 21.73 14.81 12.04
CA GLY A 253 20.97 14.73 10.78
C GLY A 253 21.73 14.07 9.63
N LYS A 254 22.64 13.13 9.94
CA LYS A 254 23.39 12.36 8.93
C LYS A 254 22.54 11.24 8.33
N GLU A 255 21.71 10.59 9.14
CA GLU A 255 20.87 9.47 8.77
C GLU A 255 19.42 9.95 8.56
N LYS A 256 19.20 10.67 7.46
CA LYS A 256 17.89 11.27 7.16
C LYS A 256 16.91 10.24 6.61
N ILE A 257 15.68 10.31 7.10
CA ILE A 257 14.58 9.39 6.76
C ILE A 257 13.34 10.16 6.34
N SER A 258 12.42 9.49 5.61
CA SER A 258 11.12 10.07 5.26
C SER A 258 10.21 10.24 6.48
N ALA A 259 9.17 11.09 6.38
CA ALA A 259 8.17 11.24 7.42
C ALA A 259 7.41 9.91 7.69
N LYS A 260 7.18 9.10 6.66
CA LYS A 260 6.55 7.77 6.80
C LYS A 260 7.43 6.77 7.53
N THR A 261 8.73 6.76 7.23
CA THR A 261 9.71 5.93 7.95
C THR A 261 9.84 6.37 9.41
N ALA A 262 9.84 7.69 9.65
CA ALA A 262 9.84 8.26 10.99
C ALA A 262 8.61 7.81 11.82
N LEU A 263 7.41 7.85 11.23
CA LEU A 263 6.19 7.33 11.84
C LEU A 263 6.29 5.83 12.14
N TYR A 264 6.75 5.03 11.17
CA TYR A 264 6.94 3.58 11.38
C TYR A 264 7.83 3.32 12.59
N LEU A 265 8.99 3.95 12.69
CA LEU A 265 9.94 3.73 13.78
C LEU A 265 9.40 4.25 15.12
N ARG A 266 8.65 5.36 15.09
CA ARG A 266 8.00 5.92 16.28
C ARG A 266 6.90 5.01 16.83
N PHE A 267 6.20 4.28 15.96
CA PHE A 267 5.05 3.45 16.30
C PHE A 267 5.30 1.97 15.95
N GLN A 268 6.54 1.50 16.03
CA GLN A 268 6.93 0.19 15.49
C GLN A 268 6.07 -0.94 16.05
N GLN A 269 5.82 -0.96 17.36
CA GLN A 269 5.00 -2.01 17.97
C GLN A 269 3.53 -1.97 17.50
N TYR A 270 2.92 -0.79 17.43
CA TYR A 270 1.56 -0.61 16.92
C TYR A 270 1.47 -1.03 15.44
N PHE A 271 2.46 -0.62 14.66
CA PHE A 271 2.57 -0.95 13.25
C PHE A 271 2.67 -2.46 13.03
N GLU A 272 3.58 -3.14 13.73
CA GLU A 272 3.83 -4.57 13.57
C GLU A 272 2.68 -5.42 14.14
N SER A 273 2.09 -5.00 15.26
CA SER A 273 1.07 -5.79 15.96
C SER A 273 -0.36 -5.53 15.50
N LYS A 274 -0.63 -4.45 14.74
CA LYS A 274 -1.98 -4.11 14.30
C LYS A 274 -2.06 -3.88 12.79
N LEU A 275 -1.28 -2.93 12.28
CA LEU A 275 -1.40 -2.52 10.87
C LEU A 275 -0.90 -3.60 9.91
N LEU A 276 0.20 -4.28 10.23
CA LEU A 276 0.69 -5.40 9.43
C LEU A 276 -0.24 -6.62 9.53
N GLU A 277 -0.80 -6.92 10.70
CA GLU A 277 -1.75 -8.04 10.87
C GLU A 277 -2.97 -7.88 9.95
N ASP A 278 -3.53 -6.67 9.86
CA ASP A 278 -4.67 -6.36 8.98
C ASP A 278 -4.32 -6.50 7.47
N ILE A 279 -3.05 -6.39 7.11
CA ILE A 279 -2.56 -6.59 5.74
C ILE A 279 -2.28 -8.07 5.46
N ASN A 280 -1.86 -8.84 6.47
CA ASN A 280 -1.49 -10.25 6.35
C ASN A 280 -2.61 -11.13 5.80
N GLU A 281 -3.87 -10.82 6.10
CA GLU A 281 -5.04 -11.54 5.55
C GLU A 281 -5.10 -11.52 4.02
N ASN A 282 -4.48 -10.50 3.40
CA ASN A 282 -4.54 -10.24 1.96
C ASN A 282 -3.21 -10.47 1.24
N LEU A 283 -2.14 -10.84 1.97
CA LEU A 283 -0.82 -11.06 1.39
C LEU A 283 -0.80 -12.15 0.32
N LEU A 284 -1.59 -13.20 0.53
CA LEU A 284 -1.68 -14.32 -0.40
C LEU A 284 -2.19 -13.83 -1.76
N THR A 285 -3.29 -13.10 -1.75
CA THR A 285 -3.85 -12.51 -2.97
C THR A 285 -2.92 -11.45 -3.55
N LYS A 286 -2.28 -10.61 -2.72
CA LYS A 286 -1.33 -9.59 -3.20
C LYS A 286 -0.13 -10.20 -3.93
N SER A 287 0.49 -11.24 -3.38
CA SER A 287 1.63 -11.93 -4.01
C SER A 287 1.22 -12.60 -5.34
N PHE A 288 0.01 -13.19 -5.38
CA PHE A 288 -0.60 -13.67 -6.62
C PHE A 288 -0.77 -12.57 -7.67
N LEU A 289 -1.30 -11.40 -7.29
CA LEU A 289 -1.49 -10.27 -8.19
C LEU A 289 -0.15 -9.75 -8.74
N ASP A 290 0.87 -9.65 -7.88
CA ASP A 290 2.19 -9.14 -8.23
C ASP A 290 2.89 -10.04 -9.27
N ALA A 291 2.95 -11.34 -9.01
CA ALA A 291 3.56 -12.33 -9.91
C ALA A 291 2.89 -12.39 -11.30
N ASN A 292 1.62 -12.00 -11.39
CA ASN A 292 0.84 -12.10 -12.62
C ASN A 292 0.72 -10.77 -13.38
N MET A 293 1.34 -9.67 -12.93
CA MET A 293 1.32 -8.38 -13.63
C MET A 293 1.94 -8.48 -15.03
N PHE A 294 3.08 -9.15 -15.15
CA PHE A 294 3.86 -9.12 -16.38
C PHE A 294 4.03 -10.51 -16.98
N LYS A 295 4.31 -10.55 -18.28
CA LYS A 295 4.67 -11.76 -19.02
C LYS A 295 5.97 -11.54 -19.77
N VAL A 296 6.86 -12.53 -19.72
CA VAL A 296 8.05 -12.53 -20.57
C VAL A 296 7.69 -13.12 -21.93
N LYS A 297 8.09 -12.44 -23.00
CA LYS A 297 7.99 -12.95 -24.37
C LYS A 297 9.29 -12.75 -25.11
N GLN A 298 9.61 -13.68 -25.99
CA GLN A 298 10.80 -13.61 -26.83
C GLN A 298 10.48 -12.92 -28.17
N ASN A 299 11.37 -12.03 -28.61
CA ASN A 299 11.35 -11.44 -29.96
C ASN A 299 12.72 -11.63 -30.62
N ASP A 300 12.79 -12.38 -31.73
CA ASP A 300 13.90 -12.65 -32.66
C ASP A 300 15.33 -12.92 -32.11
N SER A 301 15.75 -12.36 -30.96
CA SER A 301 16.89 -12.72 -30.11
C SER A 301 16.80 -12.19 -28.66
N GLU A 302 15.84 -11.30 -28.33
CA GLU A 302 15.76 -10.63 -27.03
C GLU A 302 14.44 -10.93 -26.31
N LYS A 303 14.50 -11.14 -24.98
CA LYS A 303 13.32 -11.38 -24.15
C LYS A 303 12.81 -10.07 -23.56
N GLY A 304 11.58 -9.68 -23.87
CA GLY A 304 10.91 -8.48 -23.36
C GLY A 304 9.92 -8.78 -22.24
N ILE A 305 9.60 -7.76 -21.44
CA ILE A 305 8.58 -7.80 -20.39
C ILE A 305 7.34 -7.06 -20.88
N TYR A 306 6.19 -7.73 -20.90
CA TYR A 306 4.94 -7.19 -21.47
C TYR A 306 3.83 -7.15 -20.43
N LEU A 307 2.88 -6.23 -20.60
CA LEU A 307 1.71 -6.13 -19.73
C LEU A 307 0.82 -7.37 -19.87
N ASN A 308 0.41 -7.95 -18.75
CA ASN A 308 -0.63 -8.97 -18.71
C ASN A 308 -2.00 -8.34 -18.40
N THR A 309 -2.61 -7.68 -19.38
CA THR A 309 -3.90 -6.96 -19.17
C THR A 309 -5.06 -7.85 -18.75
N ALA A 310 -4.94 -9.17 -18.96
CA ALA A 310 -5.89 -10.16 -18.46
C ALA A 310 -5.71 -10.51 -16.97
N SER A 311 -4.62 -10.07 -16.33
CA SER A 311 -4.43 -10.27 -14.88
C SER A 311 -5.50 -9.52 -14.09
N PRO A 312 -5.86 -9.99 -12.88
CA PRO A 312 -6.89 -9.32 -12.09
C PRO A 312 -6.49 -7.87 -11.74
N ILE A 313 -5.22 -7.61 -11.44
CA ILE A 313 -4.74 -6.25 -11.15
C ILE A 313 -4.99 -5.27 -12.30
N PHE A 314 -4.74 -5.66 -13.55
CA PHE A 314 -4.97 -4.76 -14.69
C PHE A 314 -6.44 -4.72 -15.12
N SER A 315 -7.14 -5.85 -15.15
CA SER A 315 -8.54 -5.91 -15.58
C SER A 315 -9.53 -5.29 -14.59
N LYS A 316 -9.20 -5.29 -13.29
CA LYS A 316 -10.05 -4.67 -12.24
C LYS A 316 -9.80 -3.18 -12.09
N THR A 317 -8.64 -2.66 -12.49
CA THR A 317 -8.28 -1.25 -12.29
C THR A 317 -8.61 -0.37 -13.49
N GLN A 318 -8.49 -0.87 -14.72
CA GLN A 318 -8.65 -0.05 -15.91
C GLN A 318 -9.17 -0.86 -17.10
N SER A 319 -9.87 -0.20 -18.03
CA SER A 319 -10.20 -0.75 -19.34
C SER A 319 -9.00 -0.68 -20.30
N TRP A 320 -8.76 -1.78 -21.03
CA TRP A 320 -7.67 -1.93 -22.00
C TRP A 320 -8.20 -2.01 -23.45
N SER A 321 -9.36 -1.40 -23.69
CA SER A 321 -10.04 -1.43 -24.99
C SER A 321 -9.20 -0.73 -26.06
N ASN A 322 -9.22 -1.27 -27.28
CA ASN A 322 -8.61 -0.66 -28.45
C ASN A 322 -9.59 0.23 -29.25
N ASN A 323 -10.84 0.35 -28.80
CA ASN A 323 -11.88 1.17 -29.45
C ASN A 323 -11.38 2.60 -29.64
N THR A 324 -11.39 3.08 -30.88
CA THR A 324 -10.88 4.43 -31.23
C THR A 324 -11.88 5.54 -30.90
N ASN A 325 -13.14 5.20 -30.63
CA ASN A 325 -14.23 6.17 -30.46
C ASN A 325 -14.61 6.39 -28.98
N GLU A 326 -13.95 5.70 -28.05
CA GLU A 326 -14.25 5.77 -26.63
C GLU A 326 -12.99 6.07 -25.82
N LYS A 327 -13.15 6.94 -24.81
CA LYS A 327 -12.11 7.18 -23.81
C LYS A 327 -11.84 5.91 -23.01
N LEU A 328 -10.59 5.71 -22.60
CA LEU A 328 -10.28 4.70 -21.59
C LEU A 328 -10.99 5.04 -20.28
N LYS A 329 -11.29 4.00 -19.50
CA LYS A 329 -11.97 4.13 -18.22
C LYS A 329 -11.08 3.54 -17.14
N THR A 330 -10.97 4.24 -16.01
CA THR A 330 -10.37 3.70 -14.80
C THR A 330 -11.44 3.49 -13.74
N ASN A 331 -11.32 2.38 -13.03
CA ASN A 331 -12.12 2.08 -11.84
C ASN A 331 -11.48 2.72 -10.60
N VAL A 332 -10.22 3.16 -10.67
CA VAL A 332 -9.43 3.68 -9.55
C VAL A 332 -9.50 5.20 -9.51
N LYS A 333 -9.95 5.75 -8.39
CA LYS A 333 -10.01 7.20 -8.15
C LYS A 333 -9.49 7.55 -6.77
N MET A 334 -8.60 8.52 -6.67
CA MET A 334 -8.27 9.20 -5.43
C MET A 334 -9.26 10.34 -5.20
N VAL A 335 -9.75 10.49 -3.97
CA VAL A 335 -10.82 11.45 -3.65
C VAL A 335 -10.39 12.32 -2.48
N TRP A 336 -10.58 13.63 -2.63
CA TRP A 336 -10.49 14.62 -1.56
C TRP A 336 -11.80 15.37 -1.44
N SER A 337 -12.03 15.95 -0.27
CA SER A 337 -13.11 16.91 -0.10
C SER A 337 -12.75 18.06 0.81
N VAL A 338 -13.34 19.22 0.52
CA VAL A 338 -13.25 20.44 1.33
C VAL A 338 -14.66 20.87 1.69
N LYS A 339 -14.91 21.07 2.99
CA LYS A 339 -16.23 21.39 3.53
C LYS A 339 -16.35 22.87 3.89
N TYR A 340 -17.53 23.45 3.74
CA TYR A 340 -17.85 24.82 4.12
C TYR A 340 -19.16 24.87 4.87
N ASP A 341 -19.24 25.77 5.85
CA ASP A 341 -20.49 26.07 6.55
C ASP A 341 -21.43 26.87 5.65
N ASN A 342 -22.60 26.29 5.37
CA ASN A 342 -23.65 26.85 4.52
C ASN A 342 -24.80 27.49 5.33
N THR A 343 -24.67 27.64 6.65
CA THR A 343 -25.67 28.33 7.49
C THR A 343 -25.62 29.85 7.35
N LYS A 344 -24.48 30.40 6.90
CA LYS A 344 -24.30 31.84 6.68
C LYS A 344 -24.99 32.25 5.38
N LYS A 345 -26.27 32.63 5.47
CA LYS A 345 -27.15 32.98 4.34
C LYS A 345 -26.66 34.10 3.41
N ASP A 346 -25.71 34.91 3.84
CA ASP A 346 -25.12 35.99 3.04
C ASP A 346 -23.99 35.51 2.11
N LEU A 347 -23.61 34.22 2.19
CA LEU A 347 -22.57 33.59 1.38
C LEU A 347 -23.15 32.95 0.12
N ASN A 348 -22.71 33.40 -1.05
CA ASN A 348 -22.98 32.73 -2.33
C ASN A 348 -21.76 31.88 -2.74
N LEU A 349 -21.60 30.73 -2.06
CA LEU A 349 -20.48 29.80 -2.23
C LEU A 349 -20.29 29.41 -3.70
N GLU A 350 -21.37 29.07 -4.41
CA GLU A 350 -21.31 28.63 -5.81
C GLU A 350 -20.75 29.71 -6.75
N THR A 351 -21.09 30.98 -6.50
CA THR A 351 -20.55 32.10 -7.30
C THR A 351 -19.07 32.32 -7.03
N GLU A 352 -18.62 32.20 -5.78
CA GLU A 352 -17.21 32.32 -5.42
C GLU A 352 -16.39 31.16 -6.00
N LEU A 353 -16.88 29.93 -5.86
CA LEU A 353 -16.26 28.73 -6.46
C LEU A 353 -16.11 28.90 -7.97
N LYS A 354 -17.16 29.33 -8.67
CA LYS A 354 -17.11 29.60 -10.11
C LYS A 354 -16.06 30.66 -10.46
N SER A 355 -15.98 31.74 -9.68
CA SER A 355 -15.01 32.82 -9.90
C SER A 355 -13.56 32.35 -9.74
N LYS A 356 -13.28 31.58 -8.69
CA LYS A 356 -11.93 31.12 -8.33
C LYS A 356 -11.44 29.94 -9.16
N LEU A 357 -12.34 29.02 -9.52
CA LEU A 357 -11.98 27.81 -10.25
C LEU A 357 -12.00 27.97 -11.77
N LYS A 358 -12.58 29.05 -12.32
CA LYS A 358 -12.70 29.27 -13.79
C LYS A 358 -11.39 29.12 -14.57
N ASP A 359 -10.26 29.45 -13.94
CA ASP A 359 -8.95 29.42 -14.56
C ASP A 359 -8.28 28.05 -14.40
N LEU A 360 -8.79 27.20 -13.50
CA LEU A 360 -8.29 25.87 -13.20
C LEU A 360 -9.07 24.75 -13.91
N ILE A 361 -10.39 24.87 -14.01
CA ILE A 361 -11.27 23.82 -14.54
C ILE A 361 -12.13 24.30 -15.70
N ASP A 362 -12.63 23.35 -16.50
CA ASP A 362 -13.74 23.55 -17.42
C ASP A 362 -15.05 23.61 -16.62
N LEU A 363 -15.76 24.73 -16.69
CA LEU A 363 -16.97 24.96 -15.87
C LEU A 363 -18.19 24.15 -16.32
N ALA A 364 -18.16 23.52 -17.51
CA ALA A 364 -19.26 22.67 -17.97
C ALA A 364 -19.11 21.23 -17.48
N THR A 365 -17.87 20.76 -17.34
CA THR A 365 -17.55 19.36 -17.02
C THR A 365 -16.92 19.16 -15.65
N GLY A 366 -16.28 20.19 -15.10
CA GLY A 366 -15.47 20.12 -13.89
C GLY A 366 -14.05 19.57 -14.11
N GLU A 367 -13.71 19.20 -15.35
CA GLU A 367 -12.41 18.66 -15.72
C GLU A 367 -11.31 19.73 -15.59
N LEU A 368 -10.18 19.35 -14.98
CA LEU A 368 -9.01 20.18 -14.79
C LEU A 368 -8.37 20.49 -16.14
N LYS A 369 -7.92 21.73 -16.32
CA LYS A 369 -7.16 22.13 -17.51
C LYS A 369 -5.78 21.47 -17.51
N SER A 370 -5.28 21.12 -18.69
CA SER A 370 -4.11 20.23 -18.88
C SER A 370 -2.79 20.68 -18.23
N ASP A 371 -2.61 21.97 -17.95
CA ASP A 371 -1.40 22.52 -17.32
C ASP A 371 -1.49 22.66 -15.79
N LYS A 372 -2.64 22.33 -15.21
CA LYS A 372 -2.97 22.52 -13.79
C LYS A 372 -2.84 21.22 -13.00
N SER A 373 -2.80 21.37 -11.67
CA SER A 373 -2.70 20.29 -10.70
C SER A 373 -3.91 20.30 -9.77
N ILE A 374 -4.28 19.12 -9.22
CA ILE A 374 -5.27 19.07 -8.12
C ILE A 374 -4.83 19.90 -6.90
N LYS A 375 -3.51 20.10 -6.70
CA LYS A 375 -2.96 20.95 -5.64
C LYS A 375 -3.36 22.41 -5.84
N ASP A 376 -3.48 22.86 -7.08
CA ASP A 376 -3.92 24.23 -7.40
C ASP A 376 -5.39 24.42 -6.99
N ILE A 377 -6.25 23.43 -7.25
CA ILE A 377 -7.66 23.44 -6.81
C ILE A 377 -7.72 23.52 -5.28
N ILE A 378 -7.04 22.59 -4.59
CA ILE A 378 -7.09 22.51 -3.12
C ILE A 378 -6.53 23.81 -2.49
N LYS A 379 -5.49 24.39 -3.07
CA LYS A 379 -4.93 25.68 -2.64
C LYS A 379 -5.94 26.82 -2.80
N GLU A 380 -6.65 26.91 -3.93
CA GLU A 380 -7.67 27.94 -4.13
C GLU A 380 -8.86 27.76 -3.18
N LEU A 381 -9.32 26.52 -2.99
CA LEU A 381 -10.40 26.20 -2.04
C LEU A 381 -10.02 26.62 -0.61
N ASN A 382 -8.81 26.28 -0.17
CA ASN A 382 -8.33 26.67 1.17
C ASN A 382 -8.16 28.19 1.34
N ASN A 383 -8.09 28.95 0.23
CA ASN A 383 -7.87 30.40 0.21
C ASN A 383 -9.04 31.19 -0.40
N LEU A 384 -10.27 30.66 -0.36
CA LEU A 384 -11.45 31.35 -0.90
C LEU A 384 -11.63 32.79 -0.38
N ASN A 385 -11.06 33.12 0.79
CA ASN A 385 -11.14 34.45 1.41
C ASN A 385 -10.16 35.49 0.86
N ALA A 386 -9.15 35.10 0.08
CA ALA A 386 -8.10 36.01 -0.39
C ALA A 386 -8.55 36.79 -1.65
N GLY A 387 -9.16 37.96 -1.46
CA GLY A 387 -9.49 38.88 -2.56
C GLY A 387 -9.86 40.28 -2.06
N PRO A 388 -9.63 41.34 -2.86
CA PRO A 388 -9.83 42.74 -2.44
C PRO A 388 -11.31 43.13 -2.18
N SER A 389 -12.25 42.20 -2.38
CA SER A 389 -13.69 42.42 -2.28
C SER A 389 -14.45 41.45 -1.35
N SER A 390 -13.77 40.55 -0.62
CA SER A 390 -14.44 39.58 0.26
C SER A 390 -14.89 40.24 1.58
N LYS A 391 -16.20 40.42 1.74
CA LYS A 391 -16.84 40.81 3.02
C LYS A 391 -17.20 39.61 3.90
N ALA A 392 -16.81 38.40 3.51
CA ALA A 392 -17.33 37.18 4.09
C ALA A 392 -16.26 36.08 4.20
N ASP A 393 -16.25 35.41 5.34
CA ASP A 393 -15.21 34.47 5.77
C ASP A 393 -15.61 33.02 5.43
N TYR A 394 -15.36 32.61 4.18
CA TYR A 394 -15.38 31.23 3.68
C TYR A 394 -14.15 30.46 4.19
N THR A 395 -14.14 30.18 5.48
CA THR A 395 -13.10 29.33 6.08
C THR A 395 -13.52 27.87 5.94
N PRO A 396 -12.68 26.99 5.36
CA PRO A 396 -12.97 25.57 5.32
C PRO A 396 -13.28 25.02 6.71
N TYR A 397 -14.36 24.25 6.81
CA TYR A 397 -14.72 23.53 8.02
C TYR A 397 -13.71 22.41 8.26
N LYS A 398 -13.07 22.43 9.43
CA LYS A 398 -12.18 21.36 9.87
C LYS A 398 -13.02 20.24 10.46
N ASP A 399 -13.16 19.16 9.71
CA ASP A 399 -13.93 17.97 10.07
C ASP A 399 -13.04 16.88 10.70
N ASP A 400 -13.62 16.10 11.61
CA ASP A 400 -12.95 15.04 12.36
C ASP A 400 -12.59 13.79 11.51
N LYS A 401 -12.99 13.79 10.24
CA LYS A 401 -12.82 12.67 9.30
C LYS A 401 -11.74 12.90 8.24
N THR A 402 -11.07 14.05 8.22
CA THR A 402 -10.15 14.40 7.12
C THR A 402 -8.70 14.04 7.46
N SER A 403 -8.05 13.28 6.57
CA SER A 403 -6.62 12.96 6.64
C SER A 403 -5.85 13.68 5.51
N TYR A 404 -4.53 13.53 5.53
CA TYR A 404 -3.65 13.99 4.45
C TYR A 404 -3.19 12.80 3.63
N ASP A 405 -3.12 12.95 2.31
CA ASP A 405 -2.68 11.86 1.45
C ASP A 405 -1.14 11.65 1.51
N PRO A 406 -0.64 10.40 1.45
CA PRO A 406 0.79 10.09 1.58
C PRO A 406 1.61 10.24 0.28
N TYR A 407 1.06 10.92 -0.75
CA TYR A 407 1.70 11.04 -2.07
C TYR A 407 1.93 12.50 -2.49
N PHE A 408 0.98 13.37 -2.16
CA PHE A 408 0.90 14.78 -2.50
C PHE A 408 0.81 15.68 -1.27
N GLY A 409 0.59 15.12 -0.07
CA GLY A 409 0.51 15.86 1.19
C GLY A 409 -0.69 16.80 1.25
N GLN A 410 -1.78 16.50 0.56
CA GLN A 410 -2.98 17.34 0.50
C GLN A 410 -4.02 16.90 1.53
N GLY A 411 -4.55 17.86 2.27
CA GLY A 411 -5.60 17.65 3.27
C GLY A 411 -6.97 17.40 2.63
N GLY A 412 -7.88 16.82 3.41
CA GLY A 412 -9.22 16.48 2.94
C GLY A 412 -9.29 15.13 2.22
N PHE A 413 -8.22 14.35 2.23
CA PHE A 413 -8.16 13.07 1.55
C PHE A 413 -9.14 12.08 2.18
N LYS A 414 -9.92 11.42 1.33
CA LYS A 414 -10.84 10.35 1.72
C LYS A 414 -10.22 8.98 1.51
N GLY A 415 -9.37 8.83 0.49
CA GLY A 415 -8.74 7.57 0.15
C GLY A 415 -8.83 7.24 -1.33
N PHE A 416 -8.38 6.03 -1.67
CA PHE A 416 -8.64 5.43 -2.97
C PHE A 416 -10.01 4.76 -2.98
N THR A 417 -10.67 4.82 -4.12
CA THR A 417 -11.89 4.09 -4.41
C THR A 417 -11.66 3.22 -5.64
N ILE A 418 -12.18 1.99 -5.61
CA ILE A 418 -12.16 1.09 -6.77
C ILE A 418 -13.58 0.58 -6.99
N TYR A 419 -14.22 1.06 -8.07
CA TYR A 419 -15.56 0.62 -8.44
C TYR A 419 -15.50 -0.13 -9.76
N ASN A 420 -15.74 -1.44 -9.72
CA ASN A 420 -15.79 -2.27 -10.91
C ASN A 420 -17.25 -2.66 -11.18
N ASN A 421 -17.75 -2.32 -12.38
CA ASN A 421 -19.14 -2.53 -12.77
C ASN A 421 -20.16 -1.98 -11.75
N GLY A 422 -19.86 -0.84 -11.13
CA GLY A 422 -20.71 -0.17 -10.13
C GLY A 422 -20.60 -0.73 -8.71
N THR A 423 -19.89 -1.84 -8.51
CA THR A 423 -19.65 -2.43 -7.18
C THR A 423 -18.28 -2.05 -6.65
N SER A 424 -18.21 -1.70 -5.36
CA SER A 424 -16.93 -1.43 -4.68
C SER A 424 -16.11 -2.71 -4.57
N ILE A 425 -14.82 -2.63 -4.85
CA ILE A 425 -13.85 -3.65 -4.45
C ILE A 425 -13.38 -3.34 -3.04
N GLY A 426 -13.71 -4.23 -2.09
CA GLY A 426 -13.49 -3.98 -0.66
C GLY A 426 -14.29 -2.79 -0.12
N ASP A 427 -13.88 -2.29 1.04
CA ASP A 427 -14.53 -1.15 1.69
C ASP A 427 -14.18 0.17 0.99
N SER A 428 -15.20 0.87 0.50
CA SER A 428 -15.01 2.21 -0.05
C SER A 428 -14.97 3.25 1.06
N PRO A 429 -13.94 4.14 1.09
CA PRO A 429 -13.85 5.21 2.08
C PRO A 429 -14.96 6.28 1.96
N ILE A 430 -15.66 6.32 0.83
CA ILE A 430 -16.75 7.27 0.56
C ILE A 430 -18.13 6.59 0.57
N SER A 431 -18.22 5.37 1.10
CA SER A 431 -19.45 4.58 1.11
C SER A 431 -20.61 5.34 1.74
N GLY A 432 -21.69 5.49 0.97
CA GLY A 432 -22.91 6.17 1.33
C GLY A 432 -22.82 7.69 1.37
N ALA A 433 -21.73 8.31 0.91
CA ALA A 433 -21.64 9.76 0.77
C ALA A 433 -22.57 10.26 -0.35
N ASN A 434 -23.09 11.48 -0.23
CA ASN A 434 -24.04 12.05 -1.20
C ASN A 434 -23.44 12.24 -2.61
N PHE A 435 -22.11 12.25 -2.72
CA PHE A 435 -21.36 12.35 -3.98
C PHE A 435 -20.87 11.00 -4.51
N GLU A 436 -21.12 9.88 -3.82
CA GLU A 436 -20.55 8.57 -4.17
C GLU A 436 -20.91 8.15 -5.61
N THR A 437 -22.18 8.30 -6.01
CA THR A 437 -22.63 7.99 -7.38
C THR A 437 -21.94 8.87 -8.41
N ALA A 438 -21.78 10.16 -8.13
CA ALA A 438 -21.09 11.08 -9.04
C ALA A 438 -19.61 10.70 -9.22
N ILE A 439 -18.95 10.22 -8.15
CA ILE A 439 -17.59 9.67 -8.24
C ILE A 439 -17.55 8.37 -9.03
N LYS A 440 -18.52 7.46 -8.86
CA LYS A 440 -18.61 6.22 -9.66
C LYS A 440 -18.72 6.53 -11.14
N ASP A 441 -19.58 7.47 -11.50
CA ASP A 441 -19.89 7.83 -12.89
C ASP A 441 -18.84 8.75 -13.53
N TRP A 442 -17.96 9.37 -12.73
CA TRP A 442 -16.89 10.24 -13.22
C TRP A 442 -15.97 9.50 -14.20
N ASN A 443 -15.93 9.97 -15.45
CA ASN A 443 -15.15 9.41 -16.56
C ASN A 443 -14.31 10.46 -17.30
N HIS A 444 -14.14 11.63 -16.69
CA HIS A 444 -13.27 12.71 -17.15
C HIS A 444 -11.85 12.55 -16.56
N GLY A 445 -10.94 13.46 -16.92
CA GLY A 445 -9.64 13.60 -16.25
C GLY A 445 -9.74 14.05 -14.78
N PRO A 446 -8.62 14.45 -14.17
CA PRO A 446 -8.63 15.05 -12.83
C PRO A 446 -9.58 16.25 -12.77
N GLY A 447 -10.16 16.60 -11.62
CA GLY A 447 -11.06 17.75 -11.56
C GLY A 447 -11.91 17.85 -10.30
N VAL A 448 -12.95 18.69 -10.39
CA VAL A 448 -13.97 18.87 -9.35
C VAL A 448 -15.25 18.20 -9.82
N VAL A 449 -15.80 17.33 -8.98
CA VAL A 449 -17.09 16.67 -9.28
C VAL A 449 -18.22 17.61 -8.90
N PHE A 450 -19.11 17.87 -9.85
CA PHE A 450 -20.28 18.73 -9.61
C PHE A 450 -21.51 17.90 -9.29
N LYS A 451 -22.40 18.45 -8.46
CA LYS A 451 -23.76 17.91 -8.28
C LYS A 451 -24.62 18.19 -9.50
N SER A 452 -24.45 19.37 -10.10
CA SER A 452 -25.04 19.77 -11.38
C SER A 452 -24.23 20.94 -11.98
N PRO A 453 -24.41 21.31 -13.26
CA PRO A 453 -23.67 22.42 -13.88
C PRO A 453 -23.77 23.78 -13.16
N GLU A 454 -24.81 23.96 -12.33
CA GLU A 454 -25.03 25.18 -11.54
C GLU A 454 -24.73 24.99 -10.04
N LYS A 455 -24.46 23.75 -9.59
CA LYS A 455 -24.17 23.42 -8.19
C LYS A 455 -22.92 22.54 -8.10
N TYR A 456 -21.82 23.17 -7.67
CA TYR A 456 -20.47 22.63 -7.62
C TYR A 456 -20.24 21.83 -6.32
N SER A 457 -21.10 22.02 -5.32
CA SER A 457 -21.01 21.38 -4.01
C SER A 457 -22.10 20.32 -3.75
N PHE A 458 -21.81 19.41 -2.84
CA PHE A 458 -22.75 18.42 -2.32
C PHE A 458 -23.05 18.71 -0.86
N THR A 459 -24.31 18.64 -0.47
CA THR A 459 -24.66 18.73 0.96
C THR A 459 -24.04 17.54 1.69
N ASP A 460 -23.39 17.77 2.82
CA ASP A 460 -22.77 16.72 3.63
C ASP A 460 -23.85 15.76 4.16
N LYS A 461 -23.53 14.47 4.20
CA LYS A 461 -24.47 13.42 4.60
C LYS A 461 -24.79 13.47 6.09
N ASP A 462 -23.79 13.75 6.92
CA ASP A 462 -23.87 13.65 8.37
C ASP A 462 -24.32 14.99 8.99
N ASN A 463 -24.07 16.10 8.31
CA ASN A 463 -24.41 17.45 8.73
C ASN A 463 -24.92 18.30 7.56
N GLY A 464 -26.25 18.40 7.41
CA GLY A 464 -26.88 19.17 6.33
C GLY A 464 -26.59 20.69 6.33
N ASN A 465 -25.89 21.21 7.35
CA ASN A 465 -25.40 22.58 7.38
C ASN A 465 -24.06 22.77 6.64
N LEU A 466 -23.40 21.68 6.26
CA LEU A 466 -22.14 21.72 5.53
C LEU A 466 -22.38 21.40 4.05
N GLU A 467 -21.68 22.12 3.19
CA GLU A 467 -21.54 21.77 1.77
C GLU A 467 -20.10 21.34 1.51
N GLU A 468 -19.94 20.34 0.65
CA GLU A 468 -18.71 19.60 0.40
C GLU A 468 -18.36 19.70 -1.09
N ILE A 469 -17.20 20.28 -1.38
CA ILE A 469 -16.61 20.27 -2.73
C ILE A 469 -15.70 19.06 -2.84
N VAL A 470 -15.89 18.27 -3.90
CA VAL A 470 -15.23 16.98 -4.08
C VAL A 470 -14.24 17.09 -5.23
N ILE A 471 -12.98 16.78 -4.94
CA ILE A 471 -11.89 16.74 -5.91
C ILE A 471 -11.57 15.27 -6.20
N VAL A 472 -11.41 14.95 -7.48
CA VAL A 472 -11.13 13.58 -7.93
C VAL A 472 -9.87 13.56 -8.81
N LEU A 473 -9.01 12.58 -8.56
CA LEU A 473 -7.89 12.21 -9.43
C LEU A 473 -8.09 10.77 -9.88
N PRO A 474 -8.59 10.53 -11.11
CA PRO A 474 -8.59 9.21 -11.72
C PRO A 474 -7.16 8.71 -11.92
N VAL A 475 -6.89 7.45 -11.57
CA VAL A 475 -5.55 6.86 -11.67
C VAL A 475 -5.57 5.78 -12.74
N TYR A 476 -4.79 5.97 -13.81
CA TYR A 476 -4.67 5.00 -14.90
C TYR A 476 -3.39 4.19 -14.72
N MET A 477 -3.49 2.85 -14.75
CA MET A 477 -2.34 1.96 -14.66
C MET A 477 -1.33 2.21 -15.78
N VAL A 478 -1.82 2.51 -16.99
CA VAL A 478 -0.92 2.83 -18.13
C VAL A 478 -0.13 4.12 -17.88
N GLU A 479 -0.72 5.12 -17.22
CA GLU A 479 -0.02 6.36 -16.86
C GLU A 479 0.98 6.15 -15.72
N LEU A 480 0.57 5.44 -14.66
CA LEU A 480 1.45 5.07 -13.54
C LEU A 480 2.70 4.30 -13.99
N LEU A 481 2.58 3.51 -15.06
CA LEU A 481 3.69 2.74 -15.64
C LEU A 481 4.53 3.54 -16.64
N GLY A 482 4.25 4.83 -16.85
CA GLY A 482 5.01 5.75 -17.69
C GLY A 482 4.48 5.93 -19.10
N GLY A 483 3.22 5.58 -19.37
CA GLY A 483 2.61 5.67 -20.71
C GLY A 483 2.54 7.09 -21.29
N SER A 484 2.51 8.12 -20.44
CA SER A 484 2.54 9.53 -20.88
C SER A 484 3.95 10.04 -21.22
N SER A 485 5.01 9.34 -20.78
CA SER A 485 6.38 9.82 -20.98
C SER A 485 6.97 9.35 -22.31
N ASN A 486 7.73 10.23 -22.95
CA ASN A 486 8.57 9.90 -24.10
C ASN A 486 9.99 9.45 -23.67
N ASP A 487 10.36 9.64 -22.40
CA ASP A 487 11.64 9.22 -21.87
C ASP A 487 11.53 7.82 -21.25
N THR A 488 12.36 6.90 -21.73
CA THR A 488 12.40 5.52 -21.23
C THR A 488 12.76 5.40 -19.76
N LYS A 489 13.37 6.43 -19.16
CA LYS A 489 13.71 6.45 -17.73
C LYS A 489 12.47 6.52 -16.82
N ASP A 490 11.39 7.10 -17.33
CA ASP A 490 10.14 7.30 -16.57
C ASP A 490 9.21 6.08 -16.69
N ILE A 491 9.48 5.20 -17.67
CA ILE A 491 8.76 3.94 -17.83
C ILE A 491 9.15 2.98 -16.71
N TYR A 492 8.18 2.21 -16.21
CA TYR A 492 8.42 1.24 -15.14
C TYR A 492 9.51 0.22 -15.52
N LYS A 493 10.37 -0.08 -14.56
CA LYS A 493 11.45 -1.04 -14.71
C LYS A 493 11.28 -2.18 -13.72
N TYR A 494 11.40 -3.40 -14.23
CA TYR A 494 11.49 -4.58 -13.40
C TYR A 494 12.95 -4.76 -12.97
N LYS A 495 13.17 -4.97 -11.67
CA LYS A 495 14.50 -5.17 -11.07
C LYS A 495 14.63 -6.62 -10.60
N GLY A 496 15.71 -7.28 -11.01
CA GLY A 496 16.14 -8.59 -10.54
C GLY A 496 17.00 -8.48 -9.29
N LYS A 497 17.75 -9.55 -8.99
CA LYS A 497 18.67 -9.58 -7.84
C LYS A 497 19.94 -8.77 -8.08
N GLY A 498 20.53 -8.88 -9.27
CA GLY A 498 21.78 -8.19 -9.60
C GLY A 498 21.60 -6.69 -9.76
N SER A 499 22.62 -5.92 -9.40
CA SER A 499 22.62 -4.46 -9.54
C SER A 499 22.47 -3.99 -10.99
N GLU A 500 22.82 -4.84 -11.96
CA GLU A 500 22.66 -4.61 -13.40
C GLU A 500 21.43 -5.31 -14.00
N ASP A 501 20.74 -6.15 -13.23
CA ASP A 501 19.56 -6.89 -13.68
C ASP A 501 18.32 -5.97 -13.62
N GLU A 502 18.26 -4.99 -14.51
CA GLU A 502 17.12 -4.09 -14.64
C GLU A 502 16.62 -4.07 -16.09
N LYS A 503 15.30 -4.14 -16.29
CA LYS A 503 14.70 -4.04 -17.63
C LYS A 503 13.42 -3.22 -17.63
N THR A 504 13.37 -2.23 -18.53
CA THR A 504 12.17 -1.44 -18.80
C THR A 504 11.08 -2.34 -19.41
N ILE A 505 9.86 -2.20 -18.91
CA ILE A 505 8.72 -2.93 -19.46
C ILE A 505 8.29 -2.35 -20.81
N SER A 506 7.77 -3.20 -21.68
CA SER A 506 7.05 -2.80 -22.88
C SER A 506 5.57 -2.58 -22.54
N LEU A 507 5.05 -1.40 -22.88
CA LEU A 507 3.65 -1.02 -22.67
C LEU A 507 2.74 -1.58 -23.78
N GLY A 508 2.90 -2.86 -24.07
CA GLY A 508 2.19 -3.60 -25.09
C GLY A 508 1.93 -5.03 -24.65
N LYS A 509 1.16 -5.78 -25.44
CA LYS A 509 0.82 -7.18 -25.12
C LYS A 509 1.80 -8.19 -25.72
N SER A 510 2.59 -7.82 -26.72
CA SER A 510 3.47 -8.74 -27.45
C SER A 510 4.65 -8.03 -28.11
N SER A 511 5.64 -8.84 -28.48
CA SER A 511 6.82 -8.43 -29.23
C SER A 511 6.56 -7.79 -30.58
N SER A 512 5.43 -8.15 -31.22
CA SER A 512 4.99 -7.53 -32.47
C SER A 512 4.43 -6.11 -32.29
N ASN A 513 4.05 -5.71 -31.06
CA ASN A 513 3.55 -4.38 -30.76
C ASN A 513 3.92 -4.00 -29.32
N ASN A 514 5.16 -3.52 -29.15
CA ASN A 514 5.74 -3.20 -27.85
C ASN A 514 5.06 -2.01 -27.15
N ASP A 515 4.40 -1.13 -27.91
CA ASP A 515 3.86 0.14 -27.42
C ASP A 515 2.33 0.26 -27.59
N GLU A 516 1.63 -0.84 -27.88
CA GLU A 516 0.18 -0.84 -28.19
C GLU A 516 -0.65 0.02 -27.21
N PHE A 517 -0.44 -0.17 -25.90
CA PHE A 517 -1.22 0.53 -24.89
C PHE A 517 -0.72 1.96 -24.66
N LYS A 518 0.57 2.23 -24.89
CA LYS A 518 1.12 3.58 -24.91
C LYS A 518 0.51 4.39 -26.06
N GLU A 519 0.42 3.81 -27.25
CA GLU A 519 -0.21 4.46 -28.41
C GLU A 519 -1.69 4.74 -28.16
N ILE A 520 -2.44 3.76 -27.60
CA ILE A 520 -3.85 3.95 -27.22
C ILE A 520 -3.99 5.09 -26.21
N TRP A 521 -3.14 5.13 -25.19
CA TRP A 521 -3.16 6.15 -24.15
C TRP A 521 -2.89 7.56 -24.66
N ASN A 522 -2.02 7.70 -25.66
CA ASN A 522 -1.61 8.99 -26.22
C ASN A 522 -2.49 9.49 -27.38
N ARG A 523 -3.57 8.78 -27.73
CA ARG A 523 -4.58 9.26 -28.69
C ARG A 523 -5.22 10.56 -28.22
N ASP A 524 -5.60 11.44 -29.15
CA ASP A 524 -6.19 12.74 -28.83
C ASP A 524 -7.40 12.66 -27.91
N ILE A 525 -8.24 11.62 -28.06
CA ILE A 525 -9.42 11.40 -27.22
C ILE A 525 -9.07 11.16 -25.75
N ASN A 526 -7.89 10.62 -25.45
CA ASN A 526 -7.43 10.29 -24.11
C ASN A 526 -6.52 11.36 -23.49
N LYS A 527 -6.06 12.36 -24.26
CA LYS A 527 -5.16 13.41 -23.75
C LYS A 527 -5.72 14.18 -22.56
N SER A 528 -7.05 14.34 -22.48
CA SER A 528 -7.68 15.03 -21.35
C SER A 528 -7.64 14.19 -20.06
N LEU A 529 -7.41 12.87 -20.15
CA LEU A 529 -7.30 11.97 -19.01
C LEU A 529 -5.91 12.00 -18.36
N HIS A 530 -4.91 12.57 -19.04
CA HIS A 530 -3.54 12.65 -18.57
C HIS A 530 -3.47 13.54 -17.33
N SER A 531 -2.79 13.07 -16.30
CA SER A 531 -2.63 13.81 -15.04
C SER A 531 -1.22 14.36 -14.90
N LYS A 532 -1.11 15.68 -14.78
CA LYS A 532 0.13 16.35 -14.38
C LYS A 532 0.63 15.83 -13.02
N ASP A 533 -0.28 15.61 -12.08
CA ASP A 533 0.06 15.12 -10.73
C ASP A 533 0.72 13.75 -10.76
N ILE A 534 0.18 12.81 -11.55
CA ILE A 534 0.77 11.47 -11.69
C ILE A 534 2.09 11.54 -12.46
N GLN A 535 2.17 12.34 -13.52
CA GLN A 535 3.40 12.52 -14.29
C GLN A 535 4.53 13.12 -13.46
N GLU A 536 4.26 14.15 -12.66
CA GLU A 536 5.25 14.72 -11.74
C GLU A 536 5.66 13.71 -10.66
N LEU A 537 4.71 12.92 -10.15
CA LEU A 537 5.00 11.87 -9.17
C LEU A 537 5.98 10.83 -9.71
N ILE A 538 5.81 10.40 -10.97
CA ILE A 538 6.70 9.39 -11.60
C ILE A 538 8.01 9.98 -12.14
N ASN A 539 8.01 11.27 -12.55
CA ASN A 539 9.16 11.92 -13.17
C ASN A 539 10.07 12.65 -12.17
N SER A 540 9.66 12.83 -10.91
CA SER A 540 10.37 13.73 -10.00
C SER A 540 11.82 13.27 -9.79
N GLU A 541 12.77 14.21 -9.94
CA GLU A 541 14.20 14.00 -9.59
C GLU A 541 14.41 13.57 -8.12
N ASN A 542 13.36 13.67 -7.30
CA ASN A 542 13.31 13.27 -5.90
C ASN A 542 12.76 11.84 -5.69
N ASP A 543 12.26 11.15 -6.73
CA ASP A 543 11.84 9.73 -6.68
C ASP A 543 12.79 8.85 -7.51
N LYS A 544 14.12 9.05 -7.38
CA LYS A 544 15.15 8.29 -8.13
C LYS A 544 15.04 6.77 -7.95
N SER A 545 14.41 6.31 -6.87
CA SER A 545 14.16 4.90 -6.56
C SER A 545 12.79 4.38 -7.02
N GLY A 546 11.87 5.25 -7.48
CA GLY A 546 10.50 4.89 -7.86
C GLY A 546 9.61 4.50 -6.68
N VAL A 547 9.96 4.94 -5.47
CA VAL A 547 9.30 4.62 -4.20
C VAL A 547 7.87 5.11 -4.19
N LYS A 548 7.57 6.33 -4.64
CA LYS A 548 6.19 6.85 -4.64
C LYS A 548 5.31 6.07 -5.62
N ARG A 549 5.81 5.83 -6.82
CA ARG A 549 5.15 4.98 -7.83
C ARG A 549 4.87 3.58 -7.27
N ASN A 550 5.87 2.95 -6.65
CA ASN A 550 5.73 1.62 -6.08
C ASN A 550 4.76 1.59 -4.89
N SER A 551 4.75 2.63 -4.05
CA SER A 551 3.78 2.77 -2.93
C SER A 551 2.34 2.78 -3.46
N ILE A 552 2.06 3.58 -4.51
CA ILE A 552 0.73 3.57 -5.15
C ILE A 552 0.43 2.19 -5.74
N LEU A 553 1.34 1.59 -6.49
CA LEU A 553 1.14 0.25 -7.06
C LEU A 553 0.85 -0.80 -5.97
N ASN A 554 1.57 -0.75 -4.85
CA ASN A 554 1.35 -1.65 -3.71
C ASN A 554 -0.02 -1.39 -3.07
N GLN A 555 -0.42 -0.13 -2.92
CA GLN A 555 -1.75 0.22 -2.43
C GLN A 555 -2.86 -0.30 -3.35
N LEU A 556 -2.71 -0.17 -4.68
CA LEU A 556 -3.68 -0.69 -5.64
C LEU A 556 -3.75 -2.22 -5.61
N LYS A 557 -2.60 -2.91 -5.50
CA LYS A 557 -2.57 -4.37 -5.32
C LYS A 557 -3.28 -4.77 -4.02
N TYR A 558 -3.07 -4.05 -2.93
CA TYR A 558 -3.75 -4.30 -1.67
C TYR A 558 -5.26 -4.09 -1.76
N LEU A 559 -5.72 -3.02 -2.42
CA LEU A 559 -7.16 -2.80 -2.60
C LEU A 559 -7.80 -3.87 -3.48
N VAL A 560 -7.16 -4.22 -4.61
CA VAL A 560 -7.64 -5.30 -5.48
C VAL A 560 -7.56 -6.66 -4.79
N SER A 561 -6.62 -6.86 -3.87
CA SER A 561 -6.51 -8.11 -3.11
C SER A 561 -7.71 -8.39 -2.20
N LYS A 562 -8.53 -7.37 -1.92
CA LYS A 562 -9.82 -7.51 -1.20
C LYS A 562 -10.99 -7.92 -2.10
N ASP A 563 -10.80 -8.02 -3.41
CA ASP A 563 -11.80 -8.55 -4.34
C ASP A 563 -12.02 -10.04 -4.05
N SER A 564 -13.28 -10.43 -3.80
CA SER A 564 -13.61 -11.81 -3.43
C SER A 564 -13.23 -12.81 -4.51
N VAL A 565 -13.47 -12.48 -5.78
CA VAL A 565 -13.13 -13.33 -6.93
C VAL A 565 -11.61 -13.49 -7.07
N SER A 566 -10.87 -12.40 -6.95
CA SER A 566 -9.40 -12.43 -7.00
C SER A 566 -8.81 -13.20 -5.83
N THR A 567 -9.42 -13.07 -4.63
CA THR A 567 -9.02 -13.81 -3.43
C THR A 567 -9.28 -15.30 -3.56
N GLU A 568 -10.45 -15.68 -4.07
CA GLU A 568 -10.79 -17.08 -4.32
C GLU A 568 -9.83 -17.69 -5.33
N LEU A 569 -9.58 -17.03 -6.45
CA LEU A 569 -8.62 -17.47 -7.46
C LEU A 569 -7.21 -17.65 -6.88
N ALA A 570 -6.74 -16.68 -6.08
CA ALA A 570 -5.42 -16.74 -5.45
C ALA A 570 -5.33 -17.86 -4.41
N LYS A 571 -6.32 -17.98 -3.52
CA LYS A 571 -6.38 -19.05 -2.52
C LYS A 571 -6.41 -20.42 -3.19
N THR A 572 -7.24 -20.62 -4.20
CA THR A 572 -7.30 -21.89 -4.94
C THR A 572 -5.98 -22.20 -5.62
N SER A 573 -5.39 -21.23 -6.33
CA SER A 573 -4.13 -21.45 -7.06
C SER A 573 -2.97 -21.74 -6.12
N LEU A 574 -2.80 -20.94 -5.06
CA LEU A 574 -1.63 -21.00 -4.21
C LEU A 574 -1.72 -22.10 -3.15
N TYR A 575 -2.88 -22.32 -2.53
CA TYR A 575 -3.02 -23.44 -1.61
C TYR A 575 -2.88 -24.78 -2.33
N SER A 576 -3.41 -24.93 -3.54
CA SER A 576 -3.22 -26.17 -4.32
C SER A 576 -1.77 -26.38 -4.76
N LEU A 577 -0.98 -25.31 -4.89
CA LEU A 577 0.42 -25.39 -5.26
C LEU A 577 1.33 -25.81 -4.10
N TYR A 578 1.02 -25.36 -2.88
CA TYR A 578 1.91 -25.52 -1.71
C TYR A 578 1.39 -26.44 -0.63
N LEU A 579 0.10 -26.80 -0.65
CA LEU A 579 -0.54 -27.64 0.36
C LEU A 579 -1.21 -28.83 -0.30
N ASP A 580 -1.17 -29.95 0.41
CA ASP A 580 -1.94 -31.15 0.07
C ASP A 580 -3.17 -31.22 0.99
N LYS A 581 -4.35 -31.43 0.38
CA LYS A 581 -5.64 -31.48 1.06
C LYS A 581 -5.67 -32.59 2.11
N ASP A 582 -5.03 -33.71 1.80
CA ASP A 582 -4.99 -34.89 2.68
C ASP A 582 -4.09 -34.69 3.89
N LEU A 583 -3.32 -33.59 3.94
CA LEU A 583 -2.46 -33.20 5.05
C LEU A 583 -3.09 -32.15 5.98
N VAL A 584 -4.29 -31.62 5.67
CA VAL A 584 -4.99 -30.61 6.49
C VAL A 584 -5.93 -31.29 7.50
N TYR A 585 -5.35 -31.78 8.59
CA TYR A 585 -6.08 -32.60 9.57
C TYR A 585 -6.94 -31.86 10.59
N TYR A 586 -6.86 -30.53 10.67
CA TYR A 586 -7.65 -29.76 11.63
C TYR A 586 -8.90 -29.19 11.00
N ALA A 587 -10.06 -29.54 11.54
CA ALA A 587 -11.36 -29.13 11.02
C ALA A 587 -11.50 -27.60 10.80
N GLY A 588 -10.99 -26.76 11.72
CA GLY A 588 -11.03 -25.31 11.54
C GLY A 588 -10.21 -24.83 10.34
N LEU A 589 -8.99 -25.34 10.18
CA LEU A 589 -8.12 -25.04 9.04
C LEU A 589 -8.63 -25.68 7.74
N TYR A 590 -9.21 -26.88 7.81
CA TYR A 590 -9.81 -27.55 6.66
C TYR A 590 -10.99 -26.74 6.11
N ASN A 591 -11.82 -26.18 6.99
CA ASN A 591 -12.95 -25.34 6.58
C ASN A 591 -12.48 -24.02 5.94
N GLU A 592 -11.40 -23.44 6.47
CA GLU A 592 -10.87 -22.15 5.98
C GLU A 592 -10.01 -22.28 4.72
N ILE A 593 -9.21 -23.35 4.62
CA ILE A 593 -8.18 -23.53 3.58
C ILE A 593 -8.51 -24.72 2.67
N GLY A 594 -8.93 -25.85 3.24
CA GLY A 594 -9.13 -27.12 2.52
C GLY A 594 -10.13 -27.04 1.37
N LYS A 595 -11.15 -26.17 1.46
CA LYS A 595 -12.11 -25.92 0.36
C LYS A 595 -11.50 -25.35 -0.92
N TYR A 596 -10.30 -24.78 -0.82
CA TYR A 596 -9.59 -24.18 -1.95
C TYR A 596 -8.53 -25.13 -2.54
N ILE A 597 -8.18 -26.23 -1.87
CA ILE A 597 -7.16 -27.17 -2.35
C ILE A 597 -7.81 -28.14 -3.35
N LYS A 598 -7.39 -28.06 -4.61
CA LYS A 598 -7.82 -28.94 -5.70
C LYS A 598 -6.97 -30.22 -5.71
N THR A 599 -7.59 -31.39 -5.78
CA THR A 599 -6.90 -32.69 -5.92
C THR A 599 -6.86 -33.16 -7.37
N GLU A 600 -6.08 -34.20 -7.69
CA GLU A 600 -6.01 -34.73 -9.06
C GLU A 600 -7.36 -35.23 -9.60
N ASP A 601 -8.27 -35.63 -8.70
CA ASP A 601 -9.64 -36.03 -9.01
C ASP A 601 -10.56 -34.83 -9.38
N ASP A 602 -10.14 -33.59 -9.12
CA ASP A 602 -10.89 -32.37 -9.42
C ASP A 602 -10.56 -31.78 -10.81
N LYS A 603 -9.82 -32.52 -11.68
CA LYS A 603 -9.30 -32.04 -12.98
C LYS A 603 -10.32 -31.94 -14.13
N ASP A 604 -11.61 -32.18 -13.88
CA ASP A 604 -12.65 -32.25 -14.94
C ASP A 604 -13.68 -31.10 -14.95
N ASP A 605 -13.49 -30.00 -14.21
CA ASP A 605 -14.37 -28.80 -14.29
C ASP A 605 -13.64 -27.50 -14.67
#